data_AF-A0A9Q1LUX6-F1
#
_entry.id   AF-A0A9Q1LUX6-F1
#
_cell.length_a   1.000
_cell.length_b   1.000
_cell.length_c   1.000
_cell.angle_alpha   90.00
_cell.angle_beta   90.00
_cell.angle_gamma   90.00
#
_symmetry.space_group_name_H-M   'P 1'
#
loop_
_entity.id
_entity.type
_entity.pdbx_description
1 polymer ?
#
loop_
_entity_poly.entity_id
_entity_poly.type
_entity_poly.pdbx_seq_one_letter_code
_entity_poly.pdbx_strand_id
1 'polypeptide(L)'
;MGVVIVEDVLIFLKNRPVLEAFGGFSVFFYGLGVSVYAFEGVGMVLPLEAEMKDKDKFGKILGLSMAFISLMYGSFGVLGYFAFGEETKDIITTNLGRGLLSTLVQIGLCIITLVALMVPNFADFLSLVGSSVCIVLGFVLPAVFHLIVFKKELGWHGLTFDAALVLMGAVLAVYGTYSSMLEIFGIKA
;
A
#
# COMPACT_ATOMS: atom_id res chain seq x y z
N MET A 1 -20.87 5.13 -26.23
CA MET A 1 -19.91 4.63 -25.23
C MET A 1 -19.47 3.19 -25.51
N GLY A 2 -20.37 2.21 -25.71
CA GLY A 2 -19.96 0.82 -25.95
C GLY A 2 -19.07 0.60 -27.18
N VAL A 3 -19.31 1.32 -28.29
CA VAL A 3 -18.50 1.21 -29.52
C VAL A 3 -17.07 1.70 -29.31
N VAL A 4 -16.90 2.80 -28.56
CA VAL A 4 -15.58 3.38 -28.24
C VAL A 4 -14.77 2.44 -27.36
N ILE A 5 -15.41 1.80 -26.37
CA ILE A 5 -14.75 0.80 -25.52
C ILE A 5 -14.26 -0.39 -26.35
N VAL A 6 -15.05 -0.86 -27.32
CA VAL A 6 -14.65 -1.98 -28.19
C VAL A 6 -13.49 -1.58 -29.11
N GLU A 7 -13.50 -0.36 -29.64
CA GLU A 7 -12.38 0.18 -30.42
C GLU A 7 -11.12 0.34 -29.56
N ASP A 8 -11.22 0.89 -28.35
CA ASP A 8 -10.10 1.04 -27.43
C ASP A 8 -9.50 -0.32 -27.04
N VAL A 9 -10.35 -1.33 -26.79
CA VAL A 9 -9.91 -2.71 -26.51
C VAL A 9 -9.22 -3.34 -27.73
N LEU A 10 -9.73 -3.11 -28.94
CA LEU A 10 -9.12 -3.59 -30.18
C LEU A 10 -7.77 -2.90 -30.47
N ILE A 11 -7.68 -1.59 -30.23
CA ILE A 11 -6.45 -0.79 -30.36
C ILE A 11 -5.42 -1.26 -29.33
N PHE A 12 -5.84 -1.48 -28.09
CA PHE A 12 -5.00 -2.01 -27.02
C PHE A 12 -4.44 -3.41 -27.38
N LEU A 13 -5.30 -4.31 -27.85
CA LEU A 13 -4.90 -5.66 -28.29
C LEU A 13 -3.93 -5.64 -29.47
N LYS A 14 -4.05 -4.64 -30.36
CA LYS A 14 -3.22 -4.51 -31.56
C LYS A 14 -1.87 -3.83 -31.27
N ASN A 15 -1.83 -2.85 -30.38
CA ASN A 15 -0.64 -2.07 -30.08
C ASN A 15 0.20 -2.62 -28.93
N ARG A 16 -0.35 -3.53 -28.09
CA ARG A 16 0.33 -4.22 -26.96
C ARG A 16 1.46 -3.36 -26.38
N PRO A 17 1.14 -2.27 -25.67
CA PRO A 17 2.17 -1.44 -25.07
C PRO A 17 3.11 -2.33 -24.25
N VAL A 18 4.40 -2.04 -24.30
CA VAL A 18 5.39 -2.75 -23.51
C VAL A 18 5.09 -2.43 -22.05
N LEU A 19 4.66 -3.44 -21.30
CA LEU A 19 4.28 -3.33 -19.90
C LEU A 19 5.48 -3.81 -19.07
N GLU A 20 6.18 -2.90 -18.42
CA GLU A 20 7.21 -3.25 -17.45
C GLU A 20 6.60 -3.49 -16.07
N ALA A 21 6.38 -4.76 -15.74
CA ALA A 21 5.85 -5.15 -14.43
C ALA A 21 6.83 -4.96 -13.27
N PHE A 22 8.12 -4.71 -13.55
CA PHE A 22 9.16 -4.67 -12.51
C PHE A 22 10.24 -3.62 -12.80
N GLY A 23 10.11 -2.45 -12.18
CA GLY A 23 11.10 -1.36 -12.23
C GLY A 23 12.35 -1.57 -11.36
N GLY A 24 12.61 -2.80 -10.91
CA GLY A 24 13.75 -3.17 -10.05
C GLY A 24 13.47 -3.13 -8.53
N PHE A 25 14.51 -3.40 -7.73
CA PHE A 25 14.37 -3.57 -6.28
C PHE A 25 13.95 -2.28 -5.54
N SER A 26 14.39 -1.10 -5.99
CA SER A 26 14.01 0.18 -5.37
C SER A 26 12.49 0.40 -5.45
N VAL A 27 11.93 0.24 -6.64
CA VAL A 27 10.50 0.38 -6.92
C VAL A 27 9.68 -0.70 -6.20
N PHE A 28 10.22 -1.92 -6.07
CA PHE A 28 9.59 -2.97 -5.28
C PHE A 28 9.42 -2.57 -3.81
N PHE A 29 10.48 -2.09 -3.15
CA PHE A 29 10.40 -1.66 -1.74
C PHE A 29 9.56 -0.39 -1.57
N TYR A 30 9.63 0.53 -2.52
CA TYR A 30 8.75 1.70 -2.56
C TYR A 30 7.27 1.31 -2.60
N GLY A 31 6.91 0.45 -3.55
CA GLY A 31 5.54 -0.05 -3.74
C GLY A 31 5.07 -0.90 -2.56
N LEU A 32 5.98 -1.64 -1.90
CA LEU A 32 5.68 -2.36 -0.66
C LEU A 32 5.26 -1.38 0.45
N GLY A 33 5.97 -0.27 0.63
CA GLY A 33 5.59 0.77 1.59
C GLY A 33 4.18 1.33 1.33
N VAL A 34 3.90 1.72 0.08
CA VAL A 34 2.56 2.21 -0.32
C VAL A 34 1.48 1.16 -0.09
N SER A 35 1.78 -0.10 -0.41
CA SER A 35 0.84 -1.22 -0.22
C SER A 35 0.56 -1.47 1.25
N VAL A 36 1.59 -1.51 2.11
CA VAL A 36 1.41 -1.70 3.56
C VAL A 36 0.60 -0.55 4.15
N TYR A 37 0.85 0.69 3.74
CA TYR A 37 0.04 1.84 4.15
C TYR A 37 -1.44 1.66 3.77
N ALA A 38 -1.72 1.18 2.56
CA ALA A 38 -3.10 0.98 2.08
C ALA A 38 -3.89 -0.07 2.88
N PHE A 39 -3.21 -1.02 3.52
CA PHE A 39 -3.82 -2.05 4.38
C PHE A 39 -3.67 -1.76 5.87
N GLU A 40 -3.17 -0.59 6.26
CA GLU A 40 -3.00 -0.24 7.66
C GLU A 40 -4.37 -0.04 8.32
N GLY A 41 -4.66 -0.87 9.32
CA GLY A 41 -5.90 -0.81 10.11
C GLY A 41 -5.79 -1.52 11.46
N VAL A 42 -4.57 -1.90 11.87
CA VAL A 42 -4.33 -2.76 13.03
C VAL A 42 -4.91 -2.17 14.32
N GLY A 43 -4.83 -0.84 14.48
CA GLY A 43 -5.36 -0.14 15.66
C GLY A 43 -6.89 -0.18 15.77
N MET A 44 -7.61 -0.46 14.68
CA MET A 44 -9.07 -0.52 14.66
C MET A 44 -9.61 -1.93 14.89
N VAL A 45 -8.75 -2.95 14.91
CA VAL A 45 -9.16 -4.36 15.03
C VAL A 45 -9.96 -4.60 16.31
N LEU A 46 -9.43 -4.21 17.47
CA LEU A 46 -10.08 -4.45 18.76
C LEU A 46 -11.38 -3.62 18.95
N PRO A 47 -11.42 -2.32 18.63
CA PRO A 47 -12.67 -1.57 18.66
C PRO A 47 -13.74 -2.16 17.74
N LEU A 48 -13.37 -2.57 16.52
CA LEU A 48 -14.33 -3.17 15.58
C LEU A 48 -14.86 -4.51 16.08
N GLU A 49 -14.00 -5.36 16.64
CA GLU A 49 -14.42 -6.63 17.25
C GLU A 49 -15.35 -6.40 18.45
N ALA A 50 -15.07 -5.37 19.27
CA ALA A 50 -15.88 -5.04 20.44
C ALA A 50 -17.31 -4.63 20.07
N GLU A 51 -17.47 -3.88 18.98
CA GLU A 51 -18.76 -3.36 18.48
C GLU A 51 -19.55 -4.39 17.66
N MET A 52 -18.98 -5.54 17.32
CA MET A 52 -19.70 -6.55 16.56
C MET A 52 -20.72 -7.31 17.40
N LYS A 53 -21.88 -7.56 16.79
CA LYS A 53 -22.94 -8.41 17.35
C LYS A 53 -22.49 -9.85 17.62
N ASP A 54 -21.63 -10.41 16.77
CA ASP A 54 -21.18 -11.82 16.84
C ASP A 54 -19.66 -11.89 16.67
N LYS A 55 -18.95 -11.90 17.80
CA LYS A 55 -17.48 -11.82 17.89
C LYS A 55 -16.78 -13.05 17.32
N ASP A 56 -17.39 -14.22 17.41
CA ASP A 56 -16.82 -15.48 16.90
C ASP A 56 -16.64 -15.48 15.37
N LYS A 57 -17.37 -14.60 14.66
CA LYS A 57 -17.27 -14.42 13.21
C LYS A 57 -16.27 -13.35 12.78
N PHE A 58 -15.62 -12.65 13.72
CA PHE A 58 -14.78 -11.48 13.42
C PHE A 58 -13.69 -11.79 12.42
N GLY A 59 -12.88 -12.83 12.68
CA GLY A 59 -11.77 -13.21 11.81
C GLY A 59 -12.20 -13.54 10.39
N LYS A 60 -13.38 -14.17 10.21
CA LYS A 60 -13.92 -14.49 8.88
C LYS A 60 -14.36 -13.23 8.14
N ILE A 61 -15.06 -12.32 8.82
CA ILE A 61 -15.52 -11.05 8.23
C ILE A 61 -14.33 -10.15 7.89
N LEU A 62 -13.33 -10.11 8.77
CA LEU A 62 -12.09 -9.38 8.55
C LEU A 62 -11.35 -9.94 7.32
N GLY A 63 -11.15 -11.26 7.26
CA GLY A 63 -10.50 -11.90 6.11
C GLY A 63 -11.24 -11.68 4.79
N LEU A 64 -12.57 -11.77 4.79
CA LEU A 64 -13.39 -11.50 3.61
C LEU A 64 -13.28 -10.03 3.16
N SER A 65 -13.32 -9.11 4.12
CA SER A 65 -13.14 -7.67 3.86
C SER A 65 -11.77 -7.37 3.25
N MET A 66 -10.71 -7.94 3.82
CA MET A 66 -9.35 -7.77 3.31
C MET A 66 -9.18 -8.35 1.91
N ALA A 67 -9.77 -9.52 1.62
CA ALA A 67 -9.77 -10.10 0.29
C ALA A 67 -10.51 -9.22 -0.74
N PHE A 68 -11.66 -8.68 -0.35
CA PHE A 68 -12.43 -7.76 -1.20
C PHE A 68 -11.66 -6.47 -1.49
N ILE A 69 -11.07 -5.84 -0.47
CA ILE A 69 -10.25 -4.62 -0.63
C ILE A 69 -9.04 -4.91 -1.52
N SER A 70 -8.37 -6.05 -1.33
CA SER A 70 -7.23 -6.47 -2.15
C SER A 70 -7.60 -6.63 -3.62
N LEU A 71 -8.74 -7.24 -3.91
CA LEU A 71 -9.23 -7.38 -5.27
C LEU A 71 -9.58 -6.01 -5.87
N MET A 72 -10.16 -5.11 -5.08
CA MET A 72 -10.52 -3.77 -5.53
C MET A 72 -9.26 -2.94 -5.85
N TYR A 73 -8.27 -2.91 -4.96
CA TYR A 73 -7.01 -2.19 -5.19
C TYR A 73 -6.20 -2.81 -6.34
N GLY A 74 -6.11 -4.14 -6.39
CA GLY A 74 -5.41 -4.84 -7.46
C GLY A 74 -6.05 -4.61 -8.83
N SER A 75 -7.37 -4.70 -8.93
CA SER A 75 -8.07 -4.45 -10.20
C SER A 75 -7.94 -2.99 -10.64
N PHE A 76 -8.05 -2.04 -9.72
CA PHE A 76 -7.87 -0.63 -10.04
C PHE A 76 -6.43 -0.30 -10.47
N GLY A 77 -5.42 -0.87 -9.81
CA GLY A 77 -4.02 -0.72 -10.19
C GLY A 77 -3.72 -1.32 -11.58
N VAL A 78 -4.19 -2.54 -11.85
CA VAL A 78 -4.00 -3.20 -13.15
C VAL A 78 -4.71 -2.43 -14.28
N LEU A 79 -5.96 -2.02 -14.06
CA LEU A 79 -6.71 -1.26 -15.06
C LEU A 79 -6.10 0.13 -15.30
N GLY A 80 -5.63 0.79 -14.24
CA GLY A 80 -4.93 2.08 -14.35
C GLY A 80 -3.66 1.96 -15.20
N TYR A 81 -2.85 0.95 -14.93
CA TYR A 81 -1.63 0.70 -15.69
C TYR A 81 -1.93 0.24 -17.14
N PHE A 82 -2.99 -0.52 -17.38
CA PHE A 82 -3.44 -0.82 -18.76
C PHE A 82 -3.94 0.42 -19.52
N ALA A 83 -4.52 1.40 -18.82
CA ALA A 83 -5.03 2.61 -19.45
C ALA A 83 -3.94 3.61 -19.83
N PHE A 84 -2.90 3.76 -18.99
CA PHE A 84 -1.87 4.81 -19.19
C PHE A 84 -0.46 4.26 -19.43
N GLY A 85 -0.21 2.97 -19.21
CA GLY A 85 1.11 2.36 -19.38
C GLY A 85 2.18 3.03 -18.52
N GLU A 86 3.38 3.24 -19.09
CA GLU A 86 4.50 3.94 -18.46
C GLU A 86 4.20 5.41 -18.10
N GLU A 87 3.15 6.02 -18.68
CA GLU A 87 2.73 7.39 -18.35
C GLU A 87 1.83 7.45 -17.10
N THR A 88 1.60 6.33 -16.42
CA THR A 88 0.80 6.27 -15.18
C THR A 88 1.47 7.09 -14.09
N LYS A 89 0.77 8.10 -13.57
CA LYS A 89 1.24 8.90 -12.44
C LYS A 89 0.82 8.26 -11.13
N ASP A 90 1.59 8.49 -10.07
CA ASP A 90 1.32 7.95 -8.72
C ASP A 90 -0.11 8.24 -8.23
N ILE A 91 -0.64 9.40 -8.61
CA ILE A 91 -2.04 9.77 -8.42
C ILE A 91 -2.77 9.66 -9.76
N ILE A 92 -3.42 8.53 -9.99
CA ILE A 92 -4.11 8.18 -11.25
C ILE A 92 -5.12 9.25 -11.73
N THR A 93 -5.76 9.99 -10.81
CA THR A 93 -6.73 11.03 -11.20
C THR A 93 -6.08 12.17 -11.96
N THR A 94 -4.76 12.34 -11.85
CA THR A 94 -3.99 13.34 -12.60
C THR A 94 -3.72 12.91 -14.04
N ASN A 95 -3.95 11.65 -14.40
CA ASN A 95 -3.93 11.17 -15.79
C ASN A 95 -5.24 11.44 -16.53
N LEU A 96 -6.36 11.64 -15.84
CA LEU A 96 -7.70 11.81 -16.43
C LEU A 96 -7.95 13.20 -17.08
N GLY A 97 -6.98 14.11 -17.04
CA GLY A 97 -7.07 15.45 -17.61
C GLY A 97 -7.67 16.51 -16.68
N ARG A 98 -7.73 17.77 -17.15
CA ARG A 98 -8.22 18.91 -16.35
C ARG A 98 -9.75 18.89 -16.28
N GLY A 99 -10.29 18.64 -15.08
CA GLY A 99 -11.72 18.67 -14.80
C GLY A 99 -12.00 18.92 -13.32
N LEU A 100 -13.26 19.21 -12.97
CA LEU A 100 -13.69 19.55 -11.60
C LEU A 100 -13.25 18.51 -10.57
N LEU A 101 -13.35 17.21 -10.90
CA LEU A 101 -12.90 16.11 -10.04
C LEU A 101 -11.38 16.12 -9.82
N SER A 102 -10.58 16.31 -10.88
CA SER A 102 -9.11 16.38 -10.75
C SER A 102 -8.70 17.58 -9.88
N THR A 103 -9.37 18.73 -10.02
CA THR A 103 -9.09 19.91 -9.20
C THR A 103 -9.46 19.68 -7.74
N LEU A 104 -10.61 19.06 -7.46
CA LEU A 104 -11.02 18.74 -6.08
C LEU A 104 -10.08 17.75 -5.42
N VAL A 105 -9.65 16.69 -6.13
CA VAL A 105 -8.68 15.73 -5.61
C VAL A 105 -7.34 16.42 -5.34
N GLN A 106 -6.86 17.28 -6.26
CA GLN A 106 -5.63 18.05 -6.05
C GLN A 106 -5.72 18.99 -4.84
N ILE A 107 -6.83 19.70 -4.67
CA ILE A 107 -7.02 20.58 -3.49
C ILE A 107 -7.05 19.75 -2.20
N GLY A 108 -7.78 18.62 -2.19
CA GLY A 108 -7.83 17.72 -1.03
C GLY A 108 -6.45 17.16 -0.68
N LEU A 109 -5.70 16.73 -1.68
CA LEU A 109 -4.32 16.28 -1.50
C LEU A 109 -3.43 17.40 -0.97
N CYS A 110 -3.50 18.62 -1.53
CA CYS A 110 -2.78 19.79 -1.04
C CYS A 110 -3.04 20.04 0.45
N ILE A 111 -4.28 19.94 0.90
CA ILE A 111 -4.64 20.13 2.32
C ILE A 111 -4.03 19.03 3.20
N ILE A 112 -4.08 17.77 2.76
CA ILE A 112 -3.49 16.64 3.49
C ILE A 112 -1.97 16.76 3.53
N THR A 113 -1.33 17.16 2.42
CA THR A 113 0.12 17.37 2.33
C THR A 113 0.61 18.65 3.00
N LEU A 114 -0.25 19.65 3.24
CA LEU A 114 0.07 20.82 4.07
C LEU A 114 0.35 20.45 5.53
N VAL A 115 -0.12 19.28 5.99
CA VAL A 115 0.29 18.71 7.29
C VAL A 115 1.63 17.98 7.16
N ALA A 116 1.99 17.52 5.95
CA ALA A 116 3.20 16.79 5.62
C ALA A 116 4.27 17.64 4.89
N LEU A 117 4.34 18.96 5.17
CA LEU A 117 5.10 20.02 4.48
C LEU A 117 6.61 19.79 4.20
N MET A 118 7.15 18.61 4.51
CA MET A 118 8.51 18.18 4.16
C MET A 118 8.57 17.29 2.91
N VAL A 119 7.44 16.80 2.38
CA VAL A 119 7.44 15.83 1.25
C VAL A 119 6.74 16.42 0.01
N PRO A 120 7.46 16.64 -1.11
CA PRO A 120 6.93 17.24 -2.32
C PRO A 120 6.00 16.32 -3.14
N ASN A 121 6.08 15.00 -2.96
CA ASN A 121 5.21 14.02 -3.61
C ASN A 121 4.38 13.23 -2.58
N PHE A 122 3.08 13.11 -2.82
CA PHE A 122 2.16 12.40 -1.93
C PHE A 122 2.49 10.90 -1.84
N ALA A 123 2.86 10.25 -2.94
CA ALA A 123 3.12 8.81 -2.93
C ALA A 123 4.40 8.47 -2.17
N ASP A 124 5.40 9.35 -2.22
CA ASP A 124 6.61 9.20 -1.41
C ASP A 124 6.32 9.31 0.08
N PHE A 125 5.38 10.19 0.46
CA PHE A 125 4.90 10.26 1.83
C PHE A 125 4.19 8.95 2.24
N LEU A 126 3.33 8.39 1.39
CA LEU A 126 2.68 7.11 1.67
C LEU A 126 3.69 5.98 1.82
N SER A 127 4.68 5.92 0.93
CA SER A 127 5.77 4.93 0.99
C SER A 127 6.61 5.08 2.25
N LEU A 128 6.95 6.31 2.64
CA LEU A 128 7.71 6.62 3.84
C LEU A 128 6.95 6.21 5.11
N VAL A 129 5.68 6.61 5.24
CA VAL A 129 4.86 6.28 6.42
C VAL A 129 4.59 4.78 6.48
N GLY A 130 4.29 4.16 5.33
CA GLY A 130 4.05 2.73 5.23
C GLY A 130 5.25 1.90 5.62
N SER A 131 6.43 2.21 5.07
CA SER A 131 7.66 1.48 5.36
C SER A 131 8.18 1.73 6.77
N SER A 132 7.99 2.91 7.36
CA SER A 132 8.44 3.21 8.72
C SER A 132 7.43 2.81 9.78
N VAL A 133 6.31 3.52 9.87
CA VAL A 133 5.34 3.43 10.96
C VAL A 133 4.50 2.16 10.83
N CYS A 134 3.91 1.92 9.65
CA CYS A 134 2.97 0.82 9.46
C CYS A 134 3.67 -0.55 9.54
N ILE A 135 4.90 -0.70 9.05
CA ILE A 135 5.64 -1.97 9.24
C ILE A 135 5.92 -2.24 10.72
N VAL A 136 6.30 -1.20 11.48
CA VAL A 136 6.54 -1.35 12.92
C VAL A 136 5.24 -1.70 13.65
N LEU A 137 4.15 -0.99 13.39
CA LEU A 137 2.86 -1.22 14.08
C LEU A 137 2.16 -2.51 13.64
N GLY A 138 2.23 -2.86 12.36
CA GLY A 138 1.52 -4.00 11.77
C GLY A 138 2.27 -5.33 11.85
N PHE A 139 3.61 -5.31 11.85
CA PHE A 139 4.42 -6.54 11.86
C PHE A 139 5.28 -6.69 13.12
N VAL A 140 6.09 -5.67 13.45
CA VAL A 140 7.07 -5.79 14.53
C VAL A 140 6.39 -5.79 15.90
N LEU A 141 5.52 -4.82 16.14
CA LEU A 141 4.88 -4.61 17.44
C LEU A 141 3.98 -5.79 17.87
N PRO A 142 3.12 -6.37 17.01
CA PRO A 142 2.31 -7.52 17.37
C PRO A 142 3.17 -8.76 17.68
N ALA A 143 4.23 -9.00 16.90
CA ALA A 143 5.15 -10.10 17.12
C ALA A 143 5.95 -9.94 18.44
N VAL A 144 6.41 -8.72 18.74
CA VAL A 144 7.08 -8.40 20.01
C VAL A 144 6.12 -8.60 21.20
N PHE A 145 4.88 -8.13 21.11
CA PHE A 145 3.91 -8.35 22.18
C PHE A 145 3.59 -9.83 22.38
N HIS A 146 3.42 -10.59 21.30
CA HIS A 146 3.19 -12.03 21.38
C HIS A 146 4.38 -12.75 22.04
N LEU A 147 5.62 -12.40 21.67
CA LEU A 147 6.84 -12.92 22.30
C LEU A 147 6.97 -12.56 23.78
N ILE A 148 6.61 -11.34 24.17
CA ILE A 148 6.73 -10.88 25.57
C ILE A 148 5.69 -11.56 26.44
N VAL A 149 4.43 -11.61 25.99
CA VAL A 149 3.29 -12.11 26.77
C VAL A 149 3.33 -13.64 26.87
N PHE A 150 3.59 -14.34 25.76
CA PHE A 150 3.47 -15.81 25.68
C PHE A 150 4.81 -16.55 25.69
N LYS A 151 5.92 -15.87 26.03
CA LYS A 151 7.30 -16.43 25.94
C LYS A 151 7.47 -17.84 26.52
N LYS A 152 6.79 -18.14 27.62
CA LYS A 152 6.92 -19.41 28.37
C LYS A 152 6.04 -20.53 27.82
N GLU A 153 4.99 -20.18 27.08
CA GLU A 153 4.02 -21.11 26.50
C GLU A 153 4.31 -21.38 25.01
N LEU A 154 5.17 -20.55 24.39
CA LEU A 154 5.57 -20.71 23.01
C LEU A 154 6.45 -21.95 22.79
N GLY A 155 6.01 -22.82 21.89
CA GLY A 155 6.87 -23.84 21.30
C GLY A 155 7.95 -23.22 20.39
N TRP A 156 8.95 -24.01 20.02
CA TRP A 156 10.06 -23.59 19.15
C TRP A 156 9.59 -22.94 17.84
N HIS A 157 8.51 -23.44 17.24
CA HIS A 157 7.96 -22.90 16.00
C HIS A 157 7.40 -21.49 16.15
N GLY A 158 6.65 -21.22 17.21
CA GLY A 158 6.13 -19.88 17.50
C GLY A 158 7.26 -18.89 17.71
N LEU A 159 8.29 -19.29 18.47
CA LEU A 159 9.44 -18.44 18.77
C LEU A 159 10.21 -18.09 17.50
N THR A 160 10.47 -19.08 16.65
CA THR A 160 11.16 -18.84 15.37
C THR A 160 10.35 -17.96 14.44
N PHE A 161 9.02 -18.12 14.40
CA PHE A 161 8.15 -17.36 13.51
C PHE A 161 8.07 -15.88 13.91
N ASP A 162 7.84 -15.61 15.20
CA ASP A 162 7.77 -14.24 15.69
C ASP A 162 9.13 -13.54 15.60
N ALA A 163 10.22 -14.26 15.94
CA ALA A 163 11.57 -13.71 15.77
C ALA A 163 11.89 -13.39 14.30
N ALA A 164 11.45 -14.24 13.36
CA ALA A 164 11.59 -13.99 11.94
C ALA A 164 10.77 -12.77 11.49
N LEU A 165 9.53 -12.61 11.98
CA LEU A 165 8.70 -11.44 11.70
C LEU A 165 9.32 -10.14 12.20
N VAL A 166 9.87 -10.14 13.41
CA VAL A 166 10.55 -8.97 13.99
C VAL A 166 11.79 -8.60 13.17
N LEU A 167 12.64 -9.58 12.83
CA LEU A 167 13.84 -9.34 12.04
C LEU A 167 13.49 -8.85 10.62
N MET A 168 12.56 -9.52 9.95
CA MET A 168 12.11 -9.14 8.62
C MET A 168 11.48 -7.75 8.63
N GLY A 169 10.60 -7.45 9.58
CA GLY A 169 9.98 -6.14 9.73
C GLY A 169 11.00 -5.03 9.97
N ALA A 170 12.01 -5.26 10.82
CA ALA A 170 13.09 -4.30 11.04
C ALA A 170 13.91 -4.05 9.76
N VAL A 171 14.25 -5.10 9.02
CA VAL A 171 14.98 -4.97 7.74
C VAL A 171 14.13 -4.19 6.73
N LEU A 172 12.87 -4.56 6.53
CA LEU A 172 11.97 -3.88 5.60
C LEU A 172 11.75 -2.42 6.00
N ALA A 173 11.65 -2.12 7.30
CA ALA A 173 11.49 -0.76 7.76
C ALA A 173 12.72 0.10 7.47
N VAL A 174 13.92 -0.41 7.73
CA VAL A 174 15.17 0.32 7.46
C VAL A 174 15.38 0.50 5.95
N TYR A 175 15.28 -0.57 5.16
CA TYR A 175 15.48 -0.50 3.71
C TYR A 175 14.40 0.30 3.00
N GLY A 176 13.13 0.11 3.38
CA GLY A 176 12.01 0.85 2.81
C GLY A 176 12.12 2.34 3.12
N THR A 177 12.35 2.71 4.38
CA THR A 177 12.55 4.12 4.77
C THR A 177 13.75 4.73 4.04
N TYR A 178 14.86 3.99 3.93
CA TYR A 178 16.03 4.45 3.18
C TYR A 178 15.72 4.66 1.69
N SER A 179 15.00 3.73 1.06
CA SER A 179 14.59 3.83 -0.34
C SER A 179 13.67 5.04 -0.56
N SER A 180 12.65 5.22 0.27
CA SER A 180 11.73 6.36 0.19
C SER A 180 12.45 7.69 0.41
N MET A 181 13.40 7.75 1.36
CA MET A 181 14.21 8.96 1.56
C MET A 181 15.08 9.30 0.35
N LEU A 182 15.69 8.31 -0.30
CA LEU A 182 16.50 8.54 -1.51
C LEU A 182 15.67 9.13 -2.65
N GLU A 183 14.43 8.68 -2.80
CA GLU A 183 13.48 9.21 -3.80
C GLU A 183 13.02 10.63 -3.43
N ILE A 184 12.66 10.88 -2.16
CA ILE A 184 12.25 12.21 -1.68
C ILE A 184 13.35 13.26 -1.88
N PHE A 185 14.62 12.90 -1.63
CA PHE A 185 15.76 13.80 -1.80
C PHE A 185 16.35 13.81 -3.23
N GLY A 186 15.75 13.09 -4.18
CA GLY A 186 16.11 13.14 -5.59
C GLY A 186 17.52 12.64 -5.93
N ILE A 187 18.09 11.75 -5.09
CA ILE A 187 19.45 11.21 -5.33
C ILE A 187 19.46 10.16 -6.45
N LYS A 188 18.29 9.70 -6.89
CA LYS A 188 18.10 8.92 -8.11
C LYS A 188 17.12 9.65 -9.03
N ALA A 189 17.67 10.35 -10.01
CA ALA A 189 17.03 10.64 -11.29
C ALA A 189 17.49 9.59 -12.32
#